data_AF-A0A2E3EJC9-F1
#
_entry.id   AF-A0A2E3EJC9-F1
#
_cell.length_a   1.000
_cell.length_b   1.000
_cell.length_c   1.000
_cell.angle_alpha   90.00
_cell.angle_beta   90.00
_cell.angle_gamma   90.00
#
_symmetry.space_group_name_H-M   'P 1'
#
loop_
_entity.id
_entity.type
_entity.pdbx_description
1 polymer ?
#
loop_
_entity_poly.entity_id
_entity_poly.type
_entity_poly.pdbx_seq_one_letter_code
_entity_poly.pdbx_strand_id
1 'polypeptide(L)'
;MLRAWGPVGPARPRKGLRPRPTRDMADHSVALSLVRRRTRTVPERVSVMTDRRSAPAVRPEPFLLDLDQQRRQARELLRAARAGDPDARARLHRHWRRADRPAVLADALHVIARELGLASWPKLKAHIAALDAAGAAIAGAHPVADEAPGTVHLRCGSDIRDGLRLAGFTGDFLEVSDPICHGPVPEGDDIIGVRARFIARSYQSLPGLTVAAVTDKLTREAEGLAAAAGGTRPVVLWMEHDPYDQLILARCLAAFAAAGRCEGLQLILRDGFPGRARFIGLGQLPPPALRLLWAERRPVTRDMLGLGQAVWAALRRPDPRDLAAIAAGSTPVLPQMAPALRRYLAELPGLGDGLSLTERLTLEMIAEAPDAPPTAGRLFGRLMRETDPLPWLGDAMYLAILHQMTQAGDPAIRLIDAPDGDPYRATVALTDAGRAVLTGRRDALSLAPPPRQQGGVLIDPAARHWRWDRDAERVVEAGPAIS
;
A
#
# COMPACT_ATOMS: atom_id res chain seq x y z
N MET A 1 39.32 18.06 -54.86
CA MET A 1 40.63 17.93 -54.19
C MET A 1 40.40 18.19 -52.69
N LEU A 2 40.38 17.16 -51.83
CA LEU A 2 41.52 16.75 -50.96
C LEU A 2 42.00 17.92 -50.08
N ARG A 3 42.03 17.95 -48.72
CA ARG A 3 42.04 16.97 -47.61
C ARG A 3 41.59 17.71 -46.31
N ALA A 4 40.69 17.14 -45.50
CA ALA A 4 40.92 16.44 -44.22
C ALA A 4 41.70 17.19 -43.12
N TRP A 5 41.01 17.68 -42.08
CA TRP A 5 41.40 17.68 -40.65
C TRP A 5 40.11 17.63 -39.80
N GLY A 6 39.93 16.58 -38.99
CA GLY A 6 38.70 16.27 -38.27
C GLY A 6 38.59 16.92 -36.88
N PRO A 7 37.38 17.01 -36.30
CA PRO A 7 37.20 17.47 -34.93
C PRO A 7 37.38 16.34 -33.92
N VAL A 8 38.29 16.57 -32.98
CA VAL A 8 38.55 15.77 -31.78
C VAL A 8 37.28 15.74 -30.93
N GLY A 9 36.66 14.56 -30.81
CA GLY A 9 35.51 14.36 -29.96
C GLY A 9 35.86 14.41 -28.46
N PRO A 10 34.94 14.86 -27.59
CA PRO A 10 35.18 14.89 -26.15
C PRO A 10 35.31 13.47 -25.58
N ALA A 11 36.27 13.33 -24.67
CA ALA A 11 36.64 12.08 -24.01
C ALA A 11 35.47 11.46 -23.22
N ARG A 12 35.29 10.15 -23.39
CA ARG A 12 34.32 9.32 -22.65
C ARG A 12 34.61 9.40 -21.13
N PRO A 13 33.60 9.57 -20.26
CA PRO A 13 33.82 9.46 -18.83
C PRO A 13 34.14 8.01 -18.44
N ARG A 14 35.18 7.87 -17.60
CA ARG A 14 35.61 6.61 -16.97
C ARG A 14 34.48 6.04 -16.11
N LYS A 15 34.24 4.73 -16.22
CA LYS A 15 33.36 3.93 -15.36
C LYS A 15 33.77 4.10 -13.88
N GLY A 16 33.01 4.90 -13.15
CA GLY A 16 33.00 4.97 -11.69
C GLY A 16 31.80 4.20 -11.13
N LEU A 17 32.05 3.40 -10.09
CA LEU A 17 31.16 2.40 -9.52
C LEU A 17 29.78 2.94 -9.09
N ARG A 18 28.74 2.59 -9.85
CA ARG A 18 27.38 2.42 -9.34
C ARG A 18 27.15 0.93 -9.04
N PRO A 19 26.46 0.54 -7.96
CA PRO A 19 25.82 -0.76 -7.94
C PRO A 19 24.81 -0.81 -9.09
N ARG A 20 24.85 -1.87 -9.91
CA ARG A 20 23.84 -2.12 -10.96
C ARG A 20 22.46 -2.24 -10.30
N PRO A 21 21.37 -1.79 -10.94
CA PRO A 21 20.05 -2.28 -10.58
C PRO A 21 20.02 -3.76 -10.96
N THR A 22 20.17 -4.64 -9.97
CA THR A 22 20.04 -6.07 -10.17
C THR A 22 18.56 -6.43 -10.35
N ARG A 23 18.28 -7.15 -11.44
CA ARG A 23 17.05 -7.92 -11.69
C ARG A 23 16.68 -8.78 -10.48
N ASP A 24 15.38 -9.07 -10.40
CA ASP A 24 14.66 -9.90 -9.43
C ASP A 24 14.37 -9.25 -8.06
N MET A 25 13.20 -8.60 -8.03
CA MET A 25 12.38 -8.36 -6.85
C MET A 25 10.93 -8.64 -7.23
N ALA A 26 10.56 -9.92 -7.15
CA ALA A 26 9.18 -10.39 -7.10
C ALA A 26 9.16 -11.51 -6.07
N ASP A 27 9.13 -11.17 -4.77
CA ASP A 27 8.98 -12.21 -3.75
C ASP A 27 8.44 -11.72 -2.40
N HIS A 28 7.74 -10.60 -2.36
CA HIS A 28 6.95 -10.20 -1.19
C HIS A 28 5.50 -10.04 -1.66
N SER A 29 4.83 -11.18 -1.83
CA SER A 29 3.39 -11.24 -2.03
C SER A 29 2.73 -11.00 -0.68
N VAL A 30 1.91 -9.96 -0.59
CA VAL A 30 0.93 -9.78 0.49
C VAL A 30 -0.25 -10.67 0.13
N ALA A 31 -0.04 -11.98 0.18
CA ALA A 31 -1.09 -12.94 -0.07
C ALA A 31 -2.11 -12.88 1.07
N LEU A 32 -3.39 -12.78 0.72
CA LEU A 32 -4.52 -13.11 1.60
C LEU A 32 -4.24 -14.48 2.23
N SER A 33 -3.83 -14.50 3.50
CA SER A 33 -3.45 -15.75 4.16
C SER A 33 -4.72 -16.55 4.51
N LEU A 34 -5.07 -17.49 3.64
CA LEU A 34 -6.14 -18.46 3.90
C LEU A 34 -5.52 -19.78 4.37
N VAL A 35 -5.71 -20.00 5.67
CA VAL A 35 -5.62 -21.24 6.45
C VAL A 35 -5.23 -22.51 5.68
N ARG A 36 -3.99 -22.98 5.86
CA ARG A 36 -3.65 -24.41 5.70
C ARG A 36 -4.16 -25.17 6.94
N ARG A 37 -5.25 -25.93 6.82
CA ARG A 37 -5.65 -26.91 7.85
C ARG A 37 -4.72 -28.12 7.76
N ARG A 38 -3.96 -28.40 8.84
CA ARG A 38 -3.27 -29.68 9.05
C ARG A 38 -4.24 -30.69 9.67
N THR A 39 -4.65 -31.70 8.92
CA THR A 39 -5.11 -32.96 9.50
C THR A 39 -3.92 -33.91 9.64
N ARG A 40 -3.92 -34.69 10.71
CA ARG A 40 -2.78 -35.43 11.26
C ARG A 40 -2.90 -36.91 10.88
N THR A 41 -2.01 -37.42 10.01
CA THR A 41 -1.53 -38.83 10.00
C THR A 41 -0.35 -39.05 9.03
N VAL A 42 0.81 -39.40 9.60
CA VAL A 42 1.94 -40.28 9.14
C VAL A 42 2.76 -39.88 7.87
N PRO A 43 4.10 -40.06 7.83
CA PRO A 43 4.99 -39.20 7.05
C PRO A 43 5.40 -39.81 5.70
N GLU A 44 5.25 -39.04 4.62
CA GLU A 44 5.97 -39.27 3.37
C GLU A 44 7.03 -38.18 3.17
N ARG A 45 8.26 -38.64 2.90
CA ARG A 45 9.45 -37.83 2.65
C ARG A 45 9.24 -36.98 1.38
N VAL A 46 8.94 -35.70 1.54
CA VAL A 46 9.16 -34.72 0.48
C VAL A 46 10.60 -34.23 0.60
N SER A 47 11.42 -34.66 -0.36
CA SER A 47 12.80 -34.24 -0.54
C SER A 47 12.86 -32.73 -0.75
N VAL A 48 13.34 -32.01 0.27
CA VAL A 48 13.71 -30.60 0.14
C VAL A 48 15.01 -30.57 -0.66
N MET A 49 14.91 -30.32 -1.96
CA MET A 49 16.07 -30.10 -2.80
C MET A 49 16.70 -28.76 -2.42
N THR A 50 17.66 -28.83 -1.51
CA THR A 50 18.54 -27.73 -1.13
C THR A 50 19.61 -27.59 -2.19
N ASP A 51 19.44 -26.66 -3.14
CA ASP A 51 20.56 -26.23 -3.95
C ASP A 51 21.48 -25.35 -3.09
N ARG A 52 22.60 -25.94 -2.65
CA ARG A 52 23.71 -25.24 -2.00
C ARG A 52 24.43 -24.38 -3.04
N ARG A 53 23.94 -23.17 -3.29
CA ARG A 53 24.75 -22.10 -3.92
C ARG A 53 24.47 -20.76 -3.27
N SER A 54 25.44 -20.32 -2.46
CA SER A 54 25.63 -18.97 -1.94
C SER A 54 24.51 -18.43 -1.03
N ALA A 55 24.80 -18.36 0.27
CA ALA A 55 23.97 -17.57 1.18
C ALA A 55 23.74 -16.16 0.60
N PRO A 56 22.48 -15.69 0.49
CA PRO A 56 22.24 -14.34 0.00
C PRO A 56 22.92 -13.38 0.97
N ALA A 57 23.74 -12.46 0.44
CA ALA A 57 24.25 -11.36 1.23
C ALA A 57 23.05 -10.69 1.93
N VAL A 58 23.06 -10.66 3.26
CA VAL A 58 22.02 -10.01 4.07
C VAL A 58 21.89 -8.58 3.56
N ARG A 59 20.82 -8.31 2.81
CA ARG A 59 20.53 -6.95 2.35
C ARG A 59 20.21 -6.14 3.61
N PRO A 60 20.78 -4.94 3.78
CA PRO A 60 20.44 -4.13 4.94
C PRO A 60 18.95 -3.81 4.90
N GLU A 61 18.23 -4.20 5.96
CA GLU A 61 16.82 -3.90 6.15
C GLU A 61 16.59 -2.39 6.03
N PRO A 62 15.68 -1.91 5.16
CA PRO A 62 15.59 -0.49 4.81
C PRO A 62 15.19 0.42 5.97
N PHE A 63 14.64 -0.15 7.05
CA PHE A 63 14.20 0.53 8.26
C PHE A 63 15.09 0.25 9.49
N LEU A 64 16.14 -0.58 9.36
CA LEU A 64 17.19 -0.71 10.38
C LEU A 64 18.38 0.17 9.97
N LEU A 65 18.49 1.32 10.63
CA LEU A 65 19.46 2.35 10.28
C LEU A 65 20.72 2.23 11.13
N ASP A 66 21.90 2.14 10.49
CA ASP A 66 23.21 2.19 11.17
C ASP A 66 23.73 3.62 11.27
N LEU A 67 24.10 4.06 12.48
CA LEU A 67 24.52 5.44 12.72
C LEU A 67 25.81 5.82 12.00
N ASP A 68 26.79 4.92 11.99
CA ASP A 68 28.09 5.21 11.37
C ASP A 68 28.00 5.19 9.85
N GLN A 69 27.16 4.35 9.27
CA GLN A 69 26.81 4.40 7.86
C GLN A 69 26.18 5.74 7.49
N GLN A 70 25.24 6.26 8.28
CA GLN A 70 24.63 7.56 7.99
C GLN A 70 25.66 8.70 8.10
N ARG A 71 26.59 8.63 9.06
CA ARG A 71 27.71 9.60 9.15
C ARG A 71 28.62 9.53 7.94
N ARG A 72 28.94 8.33 7.43
CA ARG A 72 29.74 8.15 6.20
C ARG A 72 29.03 8.77 4.99
N GLN A 73 27.73 8.50 4.83
CA GLN A 73 26.92 9.07 3.75
C GLN A 73 26.87 10.60 3.80
N ALA A 74 26.76 11.22 4.98
CA ALA A 74 26.82 12.67 5.12
C ALA A 74 28.18 13.26 4.69
N ARG A 75 29.29 12.58 5.02
CA ARG A 75 30.63 12.99 4.58
C ARG A 75 30.82 12.82 3.08
N GLU A 76 30.24 11.79 2.47
CA GLU A 76 30.25 11.58 1.03
C GLU A 76 29.45 12.65 0.31
N LEU A 77 28.24 12.95 0.78
CA LEU A 77 27.40 14.03 0.26
C LEU A 77 28.12 15.37 0.27
N LEU A 78 28.75 15.72 1.41
CA LEU A 78 29.50 16.97 1.53
C LEU A 78 30.69 17.03 0.56
N ARG A 79 31.43 15.94 0.41
CA ARG A 79 32.57 15.86 -0.52
C ARG A 79 32.12 16.01 -1.97
N ALA A 80 31.05 15.31 -2.37
CA ALA A 80 30.49 15.39 -3.71
C ALA A 80 29.99 16.81 -4.04
N ALA A 81 29.26 17.44 -3.11
CA ALA A 81 28.78 18.80 -3.30
C ALA A 81 29.93 19.83 -3.44
N ARG A 82 31.01 19.67 -2.66
CA ARG A 82 32.21 20.51 -2.78
C ARG A 82 32.98 20.28 -4.08
N ALA A 83 32.92 19.06 -4.63
CA ALA A 83 33.48 18.72 -5.93
C ALA A 83 32.62 19.22 -7.11
N GLY A 84 31.49 19.88 -6.86
CA GLY A 84 30.61 20.42 -7.91
C GLY A 84 29.61 19.42 -8.47
N ASP A 85 29.39 18.27 -7.81
CA ASP A 85 28.39 17.29 -8.24
C ASP A 85 26.97 17.89 -8.21
N PRO A 86 26.23 17.91 -9.34
CA PRO A 86 24.94 18.59 -9.42
C PRO A 86 23.88 17.92 -8.55
N ASP A 87 23.87 16.60 -8.43
CA ASP A 87 22.88 15.85 -7.65
C ASP A 87 23.08 16.09 -6.15
N ALA A 88 24.34 16.05 -5.68
CA ALA A 88 24.70 16.35 -4.30
C ALA A 88 24.33 17.78 -3.91
N ARG A 89 24.57 18.75 -4.80
CA ARG A 89 24.16 20.15 -4.59
C ARG A 89 22.65 20.30 -4.56
N ALA A 90 21.91 19.65 -5.46
CA ALA A 90 20.45 19.66 -5.47
C ALA A 90 19.86 19.08 -4.17
N ARG A 91 20.41 17.97 -3.66
CA ARG A 91 20.03 17.39 -2.36
C ARG A 91 20.26 18.34 -1.20
N LEU A 92 21.41 19.02 -1.15
CA LEU A 92 21.66 20.06 -0.16
C LEU A 92 20.63 21.19 -0.28
N HIS A 93 20.45 21.78 -1.46
CA HIS A 93 19.53 22.91 -1.66
C HIS A 93 18.07 22.60 -1.30
N ARG A 94 17.61 21.35 -1.49
CA ARG A 94 16.25 20.93 -1.13
C ARG A 94 15.97 21.05 0.37
N HIS A 95 16.96 20.77 1.21
CA HIS A 95 16.80 20.70 2.67
C HIS A 95 17.55 21.79 3.43
N TRP A 96 18.41 22.54 2.74
CA TRP A 96 19.24 23.61 3.30
C TRP A 96 19.10 24.86 2.45
N ARG A 97 18.54 25.92 3.06
CA ARG A 97 18.16 27.17 2.38
C ARG A 97 19.21 28.30 2.47
N ARG A 98 20.33 28.08 3.16
CA ARG A 98 21.34 29.13 3.41
C ARG A 98 22.45 29.09 2.36
N ALA A 99 22.28 29.82 1.26
CA ALA A 99 23.26 29.88 0.17
C ALA A 99 24.43 30.86 0.40
N ASP A 100 24.47 31.52 1.56
CA ASP A 100 25.41 32.59 1.91
C ASP A 100 26.79 32.11 2.38
N ARG A 101 26.93 30.81 2.71
CA ARG A 101 28.21 30.22 3.13
C ARG A 101 28.45 28.84 2.50
N PRO A 102 29.71 28.37 2.44
CA PRO A 102 29.98 26.99 2.06
C PRO A 102 29.29 25.98 3.01
N ALA A 103 28.80 24.89 2.44
CA ALA A 103 28.22 23.79 3.22
C ALA A 103 29.25 23.16 4.17
N VAL A 104 28.80 22.84 5.38
CA VAL A 104 29.57 22.12 6.41
C VAL A 104 28.94 20.77 6.72
N LEU A 105 29.64 19.93 7.50
CA LEU A 105 29.17 18.57 7.82
C LEU A 105 27.81 18.58 8.53
N ALA A 106 27.53 19.57 9.38
CA ALA A 106 26.24 19.70 10.05
C ALA A 106 25.08 19.86 9.04
N ASP A 107 25.30 20.57 7.93
CA ASP A 107 24.28 20.74 6.88
C ASP A 107 24.01 19.40 6.17
N ALA A 108 25.07 18.66 5.82
CA ALA A 108 24.93 17.34 5.20
C ALA A 108 24.27 16.32 6.14
N LEU A 109 24.59 16.34 7.45
CA LEU A 109 23.92 15.51 8.45
C LEU A 109 22.43 15.85 8.58
N HIS A 110 22.07 17.14 8.51
CA HIS A 110 20.67 17.56 8.50
C HIS A 110 19.94 17.04 7.26
N VAL A 111 20.55 17.12 6.09
CA VAL A 111 19.99 16.59 4.84
C VAL A 111 19.74 15.09 4.93
N ILE A 112 20.72 14.30 5.38
CA ILE A 112 20.54 12.86 5.57
C ILE A 112 19.41 12.55 6.56
N ALA A 113 19.31 13.28 7.67
CA ALA A 113 18.20 13.08 8.62
C ALA A 113 16.84 13.36 7.98
N ARG A 114 16.71 14.46 7.22
CA ARG A 114 15.45 14.83 6.54
C ARG A 114 15.05 13.83 5.46
N GLU A 115 16.00 13.35 4.67
CA GLU A 115 15.76 12.33 3.64
C GLU A 115 15.33 10.98 4.25
N LEU A 116 15.82 10.65 5.45
CA LEU A 116 15.39 9.47 6.21
C LEU A 116 14.11 9.70 7.03
N GLY A 117 13.40 10.81 6.84
CA GLY A 117 12.12 11.08 7.49
C GLY A 117 12.19 11.71 8.89
N LEU A 118 13.36 12.18 9.34
CA LEU A 118 13.53 12.79 10.67
C LEU A 118 13.92 14.26 10.60
N ALA A 119 13.38 15.07 11.53
CA ALA A 119 13.53 16.52 11.46
C ALA A 119 14.96 17.04 11.72
N SER A 120 15.83 16.24 12.35
CA SER A 120 17.20 16.65 12.67
C SER A 120 18.12 15.45 12.95
N TRP A 121 19.43 15.68 12.86
CA TRP A 121 20.44 14.66 13.18
C TRP A 121 20.36 14.12 14.63
N PRO A 122 20.13 14.95 15.68
CA PRO A 122 19.86 14.43 17.02
C PRO A 122 18.65 13.49 17.09
N LYS A 123 17.55 13.80 16.38
CA LYS A 123 16.38 12.92 16.32
C LYS A 123 16.70 11.60 15.60
N LEU A 124 17.51 11.64 14.54
CA LEU A 124 18.01 10.41 13.88
C LEU A 124 18.84 9.54 14.81
N LYS A 125 19.77 10.13 15.56
CA LYS A 125 20.53 9.37 16.57
C LYS A 125 19.63 8.74 17.62
N ALA A 126 18.66 9.49 18.15
CA ALA A 126 17.74 9.00 19.17
C ALA A 126 16.87 7.85 18.62
N HIS A 127 16.39 7.97 17.38
CA HIS A 127 15.62 6.92 16.72
C HIS A 127 16.43 5.63 16.54
N ILE A 128 17.68 5.74 16.05
CA ILE A 128 18.58 4.58 15.90
C ILE A 128 18.82 3.91 17.25
N ALA A 129 19.16 4.70 18.29
CA ALA A 129 19.37 4.16 19.63
C ALA A 129 18.13 3.47 20.21
N ALA A 130 16.93 3.98 19.91
CA ALA A 130 15.68 3.36 20.33
C ALA A 130 15.42 2.02 19.60
N LEU A 131 15.73 1.93 18.31
CA LEU A 131 15.68 0.67 17.56
C LEU A 131 16.69 -0.35 18.10
N ASP A 132 17.92 0.06 18.39
CA ASP A 132 18.95 -0.80 18.97
C ASP A 132 18.52 -1.31 20.35
N ALA A 133 17.96 -0.46 21.20
CA ALA A 133 17.43 -0.83 22.50
C ALA A 133 16.25 -1.81 22.39
N ALA A 134 15.34 -1.58 21.45
CA ALA A 134 14.24 -2.51 21.17
C ALA A 134 14.76 -3.87 20.67
N GLY A 135 15.78 -3.87 19.81
CA GLY A 135 16.44 -5.09 19.34
C GLY A 135 17.14 -5.86 20.45
N ALA A 136 17.86 -5.17 21.34
CA ALA A 136 18.47 -5.77 22.52
C ALA A 136 17.41 -6.35 23.48
N ALA A 137 16.28 -5.66 23.67
CA ALA A 137 15.17 -6.15 24.48
C ALA A 137 14.58 -7.46 23.91
N ILE A 138 14.42 -7.53 22.59
CA ILE A 138 13.97 -8.74 21.89
C ILE A 138 14.99 -9.88 22.04
N ALA A 139 16.28 -9.60 21.85
CA ALA A 139 17.35 -10.59 21.99
C ALA A 139 17.44 -11.16 23.42
N GLY A 140 17.17 -10.34 24.43
CA GLY A 140 17.05 -10.77 25.83
C GLY A 140 15.72 -11.44 26.18
N ALA A 141 14.83 -11.68 25.20
CA ALA A 141 13.49 -12.23 25.39
C ALA A 141 12.63 -11.45 26.41
N HIS A 142 12.85 -10.13 26.51
CA HIS A 142 12.08 -9.29 27.42
C HIS A 142 10.65 -9.11 26.87
N PRO A 143 9.60 -9.35 27.66
CA PRO A 143 8.23 -9.05 27.23
C PRO A 143 8.07 -7.55 26.95
N VAL A 144 7.07 -7.18 26.15
CA VAL A 144 6.81 -5.76 25.92
C VAL A 144 6.21 -5.14 27.17
N ALA A 145 6.84 -4.06 27.66
CA ALA A 145 6.36 -3.34 28.83
C ALA A 145 4.95 -2.78 28.59
N ASP A 146 4.13 -2.79 29.65
CA ASP A 146 2.77 -2.26 29.66
C ASP A 146 1.78 -2.93 28.69
N GLU A 147 2.12 -4.11 28.16
CA GLU A 147 1.14 -5.00 27.52
C GLU A 147 0.28 -5.68 28.59
N ALA A 148 -1.01 -5.34 28.61
CA ALA A 148 -1.96 -6.00 29.49
C ALA A 148 -2.19 -7.46 29.05
N PRO A 149 -2.30 -8.41 29.98
CA PRO A 149 -2.58 -9.81 29.65
C PRO A 149 -3.84 -9.96 28.80
N GLY A 150 -3.74 -10.77 27.74
CA GLY A 150 -4.87 -11.04 26.84
C GLY A 150 -5.27 -9.86 25.94
N THR A 151 -4.40 -8.86 25.76
CA THR A 151 -4.58 -7.79 24.76
C THR A 151 -4.88 -8.41 23.38
N VAL A 152 -5.84 -7.85 22.66
CA VAL A 152 -6.14 -8.22 21.27
C VAL A 152 -5.47 -7.24 20.34
N HIS A 153 -4.52 -7.69 19.52
CA HIS A 153 -3.95 -6.92 18.42
C HIS A 153 -4.80 -7.11 17.18
N LEU A 154 -5.52 -6.07 16.80
CA LEU A 154 -6.36 -6.05 15.61
C LEU A 154 -5.59 -5.43 14.44
N ARG A 155 -5.55 -6.11 13.30
CA ARG A 155 -4.87 -5.66 12.07
C ARG A 155 -5.71 -5.96 10.84
N CYS A 156 -5.59 -5.14 9.79
CA CYS A 156 -6.31 -5.33 8.53
C CYS A 156 -5.74 -6.44 7.61
N GLY A 157 -4.86 -7.28 8.16
CA GLY A 157 -4.06 -8.29 7.46
C GLY A 157 -3.27 -9.12 8.48
N SER A 158 -2.51 -10.11 7.99
CA SER A 158 -1.66 -10.98 8.83
C SER A 158 -0.17 -10.64 8.76
N ASP A 159 0.19 -9.60 8.02
CA ASP A 159 1.55 -9.21 7.64
C ASP A 159 2.48 -8.91 8.83
N ILE A 160 1.93 -8.46 9.96
CA ILE A 160 2.70 -8.23 11.19
C ILE A 160 2.48 -9.31 12.26
N ARG A 161 1.68 -10.36 12.03
CA ARG A 161 1.35 -11.35 13.08
C ARG A 161 2.59 -11.97 13.69
N ASP A 162 3.49 -12.49 12.86
CA ASP A 162 4.72 -13.11 13.32
C ASP A 162 5.72 -12.04 13.79
N GLY A 163 5.74 -10.88 13.14
CA GLY A 163 6.54 -9.73 13.55
C GLY A 163 6.23 -9.26 14.98
N LEU A 164 4.95 -9.24 15.38
CA LEU A 164 4.55 -8.90 16.75
C LEU A 164 5.04 -9.96 17.75
N ARG A 165 4.87 -11.26 17.43
CA ARG A 165 5.40 -12.33 18.29
C ARG A 165 6.91 -12.22 18.47
N LEU A 166 7.65 -12.00 17.38
CA LEU A 166 9.09 -11.79 17.40
C LEU A 166 9.50 -10.51 18.14
N ALA A 167 8.63 -9.50 18.17
CA ALA A 167 8.82 -8.27 18.93
C ALA A 167 8.60 -8.44 20.45
N GLY A 168 8.14 -9.61 20.90
CA GLY A 168 7.90 -9.94 22.30
C GLY A 168 6.46 -9.73 22.78
N PHE A 169 5.50 -9.51 21.87
CA PHE A 169 4.08 -9.44 22.19
C PHE A 169 3.52 -10.81 22.52
N THR A 170 2.60 -10.84 23.50
CA THR A 170 1.96 -12.06 23.99
C THR A 170 0.44 -12.07 23.80
N GLY A 171 -0.14 -10.94 23.40
CA GLY A 171 -1.55 -10.79 23.09
C GLY A 171 -2.04 -11.65 21.93
N ASP A 172 -3.35 -11.82 21.87
CA ASP A 172 -4.03 -12.50 20.77
C ASP A 172 -3.98 -11.64 19.51
N PHE A 173 -4.02 -12.29 18.34
CA PHE A 173 -4.08 -11.62 17.06
C PHE A 173 -5.44 -11.79 16.40
N LEU A 174 -6.11 -10.68 16.10
CA LEU A 174 -7.35 -10.64 15.34
C LEU A 174 -7.10 -10.00 13.98
N GLU A 175 -7.20 -10.81 12.93
CA GLU A 175 -7.19 -10.33 11.56
C GLU A 175 -8.60 -9.91 11.14
N VAL A 176 -8.74 -8.73 10.53
CA VAL A 176 -9.98 -8.27 9.86
C VAL A 176 -9.57 -7.79 8.48
N SER A 177 -9.56 -8.68 7.48
CA SER A 177 -8.86 -8.44 6.21
C SER A 177 -9.73 -8.65 4.96
N ASP A 178 -11.05 -8.53 5.09
CA ASP A 178 -11.94 -8.34 3.94
C ASP A 178 -11.53 -7.08 3.16
N PRO A 179 -11.15 -7.17 1.87
CA PRO A 179 -10.73 -6.03 1.06
C PRO A 179 -11.95 -5.20 0.62
N ILE A 180 -12.68 -4.61 1.57
CA ILE A 180 -13.90 -3.80 1.38
C ILE A 180 -13.66 -2.54 0.53
N CYS A 181 -12.40 -2.16 0.35
CA CYS A 181 -11.96 -1.15 -0.60
C CYS A 181 -12.11 -1.57 -2.07
N HIS A 182 -12.39 -2.84 -2.36
CA HIS A 182 -12.63 -3.33 -3.73
C HIS A 182 -13.92 -4.16 -3.78
N GLY A 183 -14.82 -3.80 -4.69
CA GLY A 183 -16.08 -4.49 -4.92
C GLY A 183 -17.25 -3.97 -4.07
N PRO A 184 -18.36 -4.74 -4.02
CA PRO A 184 -19.59 -4.33 -3.35
C PRO A 184 -19.48 -4.35 -1.84
N VAL A 185 -20.09 -3.38 -1.16
CA VAL A 185 -20.34 -3.41 0.29
C VAL A 185 -21.81 -3.05 0.50
N PRO A 186 -22.71 -4.06 0.59
CA PRO A 186 -24.15 -3.82 0.63
C PRO A 186 -24.62 -3.19 1.95
N GLU A 187 -25.73 -2.46 1.91
CA GLU A 187 -26.42 -1.97 3.13
C GLU A 187 -27.13 -3.09 3.90
N GLY A 188 -27.54 -4.15 3.21
CA GLY A 188 -28.27 -5.29 3.79
C GLY A 188 -27.40 -6.26 4.61
N ASP A 189 -28.06 -7.21 5.26
CA ASP A 189 -27.44 -8.07 6.27
C ASP A 189 -26.52 -9.17 5.71
N ASP A 190 -26.70 -9.59 4.43
CA ASP A 190 -25.84 -10.58 3.76
C ASP A 190 -24.52 -9.98 3.24
N ILE A 191 -23.82 -9.19 4.05
CA ILE A 191 -22.50 -8.69 3.66
C ILE A 191 -21.53 -9.86 3.42
N ILE A 192 -21.50 -10.86 4.29
CA ILE A 192 -20.56 -11.99 4.18
C ILE A 192 -20.76 -12.76 2.87
N GLY A 193 -22.00 -13.13 2.52
CA GLY A 193 -22.26 -13.88 1.30
C GLY A 193 -21.95 -13.07 0.04
N VAL A 194 -22.32 -11.79 0.00
CA VAL A 194 -22.00 -10.89 -1.13
C VAL A 194 -20.49 -10.76 -1.31
N ARG A 195 -19.77 -10.50 -0.22
CA ARG A 195 -18.30 -10.37 -0.23
C ARG A 195 -17.62 -11.67 -0.61
N ALA A 196 -18.05 -12.81 -0.08
CA ALA A 196 -17.47 -14.12 -0.40
C ALA A 196 -17.60 -14.47 -1.89
N ARG A 197 -18.78 -14.25 -2.48
CA ARG A 197 -19.00 -14.44 -3.92
C ARG A 197 -18.13 -13.50 -4.76
N PHE A 198 -18.01 -12.24 -4.35
CA PHE A 198 -17.17 -11.26 -5.05
C PHE A 198 -15.69 -11.65 -5.02
N ILE A 199 -15.14 -11.97 -3.84
CA ILE A 199 -13.72 -12.30 -3.63
C ILE A 199 -13.35 -13.57 -4.40
N ALA A 200 -14.15 -14.65 -4.27
CA ALA A 200 -13.89 -15.92 -4.94
C ALA A 200 -13.88 -15.77 -6.48
N ARG A 201 -14.77 -14.95 -7.03
CA ARG A 201 -14.83 -14.68 -8.47
C ARG A 201 -13.70 -13.76 -8.95
N SER A 202 -13.42 -12.68 -8.21
CA SER A 202 -12.54 -11.61 -8.69
C SER A 202 -11.06 -11.95 -8.53
N TYR A 203 -10.71 -12.74 -7.50
CA TYR A 203 -9.32 -13.11 -7.22
C TYR A 203 -9.02 -14.57 -7.61
N GLN A 204 -9.68 -15.08 -8.64
CA GLN A 204 -9.55 -16.46 -9.11
C GLN A 204 -8.12 -16.89 -9.48
N SER A 205 -7.21 -15.94 -9.70
CA SER A 205 -5.78 -16.21 -9.91
C SER A 205 -5.08 -16.72 -8.65
N LEU A 206 -5.66 -16.53 -7.46
CA LEU A 206 -5.17 -17.09 -6.21
C LEU A 206 -5.75 -18.48 -5.97
N PRO A 207 -4.91 -19.50 -5.72
CA PRO A 207 -5.39 -20.84 -5.46
C PRO A 207 -6.16 -20.91 -4.13
N GLY A 208 -7.24 -21.70 -4.10
CA GLY A 208 -7.97 -22.02 -2.87
C GLY A 208 -9.05 -21.01 -2.44
N LEU A 209 -9.33 -19.98 -3.24
CA LEU A 209 -10.41 -19.01 -2.97
C LEU A 209 -11.79 -19.50 -3.41
N THR A 210 -12.31 -20.55 -2.78
CA THR A 210 -13.71 -20.95 -2.98
C THR A 210 -14.65 -20.05 -2.18
N VAL A 211 -15.91 -19.91 -2.63
CA VAL A 211 -16.94 -19.16 -1.89
C VAL A 211 -17.04 -19.66 -0.45
N ALA A 212 -17.06 -20.98 -0.24
CA ALA A 212 -17.11 -21.57 1.10
C ALA A 212 -15.91 -21.19 1.97
N ALA A 213 -14.68 -21.30 1.44
CA ALA A 213 -13.47 -20.96 2.20
C ALA A 213 -13.42 -19.47 2.56
N VAL A 214 -13.87 -18.59 1.67
CA VAL A 214 -13.95 -17.15 1.93
C VAL A 214 -15.05 -16.85 2.94
N THR A 215 -16.25 -17.43 2.80
CA THR A 215 -17.34 -17.30 3.80
C THR A 215 -16.84 -17.70 5.18
N ASP A 216 -16.21 -18.86 5.31
CA ASP A 216 -15.64 -19.35 6.57
C ASP A 216 -14.64 -18.35 7.20
N LYS A 217 -13.79 -17.73 6.38
CA LYS A 217 -12.85 -16.70 6.85
C LYS A 217 -13.60 -15.46 7.32
N LEU A 218 -14.47 -14.90 6.48
CA LEU A 218 -15.22 -13.67 6.80
C LEU A 218 -16.13 -13.83 8.02
N THR A 219 -16.72 -15.01 8.22
CA THR A 219 -17.50 -15.33 9.42
C THR A 219 -16.62 -15.30 10.67
N ARG A 220 -15.44 -15.94 10.65
CA ARG A 220 -14.50 -15.89 11.79
C ARG A 220 -14.03 -14.47 12.10
N GLU A 221 -13.79 -13.65 11.08
CA GLU A 221 -13.43 -12.24 11.26
C GLU A 221 -14.57 -11.44 11.89
N ALA A 222 -15.81 -11.66 11.42
CA ALA A 222 -16.99 -11.00 11.96
C ALA A 222 -17.26 -11.41 13.42
N GLU A 223 -17.17 -12.70 13.72
CA GLU A 223 -17.30 -13.25 15.08
C GLU A 223 -16.20 -12.70 16.00
N GLY A 224 -14.94 -12.68 15.54
CA GLY A 224 -13.82 -12.15 16.28
C GLY A 224 -13.95 -10.65 16.57
N LEU A 225 -14.39 -9.87 15.58
CA LEU A 225 -14.67 -8.44 15.76
C LEU A 225 -15.83 -8.20 16.72
N ALA A 226 -16.92 -8.97 16.61
CA ALA A 226 -18.05 -8.89 17.52
C ALA A 226 -17.65 -9.24 18.96
N ALA A 227 -16.83 -10.29 19.15
CA ALA A 227 -16.30 -10.68 20.45
C ALA A 227 -15.35 -9.62 21.04
N ALA A 228 -14.50 -9.01 20.23
CA ALA A 228 -13.66 -7.90 20.65
C ALA A 228 -14.50 -6.67 21.04
N ALA A 229 -15.59 -6.40 20.32
CA ALA A 229 -16.47 -5.27 20.59
C ALA A 229 -17.34 -5.45 21.84
N GLY A 230 -17.84 -6.66 22.10
CA GLY A 230 -18.62 -6.99 23.30
C GLY A 230 -17.78 -7.35 24.53
N GLY A 231 -16.45 -7.47 24.37
CA GLY A 231 -15.54 -7.91 25.43
C GLY A 231 -14.99 -6.78 26.30
N THR A 232 -14.27 -7.16 27.36
CA THR A 232 -13.58 -6.23 28.28
C THR A 232 -12.07 -6.18 28.09
N ARG A 233 -11.50 -7.10 27.30
CA ARG A 233 -10.06 -7.16 27.02
C ARG A 233 -9.58 -5.90 26.30
N PRO A 234 -8.35 -5.42 26.56
CA PRO A 234 -7.77 -4.34 25.80
C PRO A 234 -7.64 -4.70 24.32
N VAL A 235 -7.94 -3.76 23.43
CA VAL A 235 -7.81 -3.94 21.97
C VAL A 235 -6.90 -2.85 21.43
N VAL A 236 -5.88 -3.25 20.69
CA VAL A 236 -4.97 -2.34 19.99
C VAL A 236 -5.15 -2.51 18.49
N LEU A 237 -5.64 -1.47 17.82
CA LEU A 237 -5.73 -1.41 16.36
C LEU A 237 -4.38 -0.96 15.78
N TRP A 238 -3.82 -1.75 14.88
CA TRP A 238 -2.59 -1.46 14.13
C TRP A 238 -2.94 -1.04 12.70
N MET A 239 -2.94 0.27 12.44
CA MET A 239 -3.52 0.84 11.23
C MET A 239 -2.57 1.77 10.49
N GLU A 240 -2.86 1.95 9.21
CA GLU A 240 -2.06 2.72 8.26
C GLU A 240 -2.90 3.79 7.55
N HIS A 241 -2.33 4.45 6.57
CA HIS A 241 -2.83 5.70 6.01
C HIS A 241 -3.63 5.55 4.72
N ASP A 242 -3.64 4.37 4.11
CA ASP A 242 -4.22 4.14 2.80
C ASP A 242 -5.72 3.74 2.85
N PRO A 243 -6.42 3.76 1.70
CA PRO A 243 -7.80 3.32 1.58
C PRO A 243 -8.14 1.93 2.15
N TYR A 244 -7.26 0.93 2.01
CA TYR A 244 -7.51 -0.42 2.50
C TYR A 244 -7.62 -0.39 4.02
N ASP A 245 -6.63 0.22 4.66
CA ASP A 245 -6.51 0.35 6.10
C ASP A 245 -7.61 1.25 6.69
N GLN A 246 -7.84 2.43 6.12
CA GLN A 246 -8.79 3.40 6.65
C GLN A 246 -10.25 2.93 6.55
N LEU A 247 -10.62 2.20 5.50
CA LEU A 247 -11.97 1.64 5.39
C LEU A 247 -12.20 0.49 6.37
N ILE A 248 -11.18 -0.35 6.62
CA ILE A 248 -11.27 -1.41 7.65
C ILE A 248 -11.31 -0.80 9.04
N LEU A 249 -10.52 0.25 9.29
CA LEU A 249 -10.61 1.02 10.53
C LEU A 249 -12.03 1.58 10.73
N ALA A 250 -12.65 2.17 9.69
CA ALA A 250 -14.02 2.65 9.77
C ALA A 250 -15.02 1.53 10.14
N ARG A 251 -14.90 0.35 9.50
CA ARG A 251 -15.71 -0.84 9.83
C ARG A 251 -15.54 -1.26 11.30
N CYS A 252 -14.31 -1.34 11.79
CA CYS A 252 -14.03 -1.73 13.18
C CYS A 252 -14.56 -0.71 14.17
N LEU A 253 -14.33 0.58 13.94
CA LEU A 253 -14.84 1.67 14.77
C LEU A 253 -16.38 1.69 14.79
N ALA A 254 -17.03 1.44 13.65
CA ALA A 254 -18.48 1.31 13.58
C ALA A 254 -19.01 0.13 14.42
N ALA A 255 -18.32 -1.02 14.40
CA ALA A 255 -18.66 -2.17 15.22
C ALA A 255 -18.50 -1.89 16.73
N PHE A 256 -17.41 -1.23 17.13
CA PHE A 256 -17.20 -0.79 18.51
C PHE A 256 -18.24 0.23 18.97
N ALA A 257 -18.58 1.19 18.11
CA ALA A 257 -19.62 2.19 18.36
C ALA A 257 -20.99 1.52 18.56
N ALA A 258 -21.36 0.58 17.70
CA ALA A 258 -22.62 -0.17 17.79
C ALA A 258 -22.71 -1.00 19.08
N ALA A 259 -21.59 -1.54 19.57
CA ALA A 259 -21.52 -2.26 20.83
C ALA A 259 -21.43 -1.34 22.07
N GLY A 260 -21.34 -0.01 21.90
CA GLY A 260 -21.14 0.94 22.98
C GLY A 260 -19.74 0.87 23.63
N ARG A 261 -18.76 0.23 22.98
CA ARG A 261 -17.42 0.02 23.52
C ARG A 261 -16.53 1.23 23.24
N CYS A 262 -15.99 1.84 24.30
CA CYS A 262 -15.02 2.93 24.19
C CYS A 262 -13.77 2.74 25.07
N GLU A 263 -13.89 2.10 26.23
CA GLU A 263 -12.75 1.86 27.12
C GLU A 263 -11.82 0.76 26.57
N GLY A 264 -10.55 0.76 26.95
CA GLY A 264 -9.59 -0.27 26.57
C GLY A 264 -9.26 -0.37 25.07
N LEU A 265 -9.81 0.52 24.23
CA LEU A 265 -9.49 0.62 22.81
C LEU A 265 -8.33 1.60 22.61
N GLN A 266 -7.30 1.15 21.90
CA GLN A 266 -6.14 1.96 21.55
C GLN A 266 -5.83 1.81 20.06
N LEU A 267 -5.20 2.85 19.50
CA LEU A 267 -4.89 2.94 18.08
C LEU A 267 -3.42 3.31 17.89
N ILE A 268 -2.73 2.53 17.08
CA ILE A 268 -1.50 2.91 16.39
C ILE A 268 -1.89 3.23 14.96
N LEU A 269 -1.60 4.44 14.50
CA LEU A 269 -1.93 4.90 13.16
C LEU A 269 -0.70 5.55 12.53
N ARG A 270 -0.20 4.99 11.42
CA ARG A 270 1.05 5.41 10.78
C ARG A 270 0.89 5.75 9.31
N ASP A 271 1.54 6.82 8.87
CA ASP A 271 1.64 7.27 7.48
C ASP A 271 3.09 7.33 6.96
N GLY A 272 4.02 6.82 7.77
CA GLY A 272 5.45 6.84 7.47
C GLY A 272 6.24 6.19 8.58
N PHE A 273 7.48 5.78 8.28
CA PHE A 273 8.46 5.34 9.27
C PHE A 273 9.86 5.74 8.80
N PRO A 274 10.76 6.21 9.70
CA PRO A 274 12.11 6.61 9.29
C PRO A 274 12.89 5.47 8.61
N GLY A 275 13.42 5.72 7.42
CA GLY A 275 14.02 4.66 6.62
C GLY A 275 14.49 5.13 5.24
N ARG A 276 15.07 4.20 4.49
CA ARG A 276 15.59 4.43 3.13
C ARG A 276 14.60 4.10 2.02
N ALA A 277 13.55 3.36 2.35
CA ALA A 277 12.51 2.98 1.42
C ALA A 277 11.25 3.80 1.67
N ARG A 278 10.42 3.93 0.62
CA ARG A 278 9.06 4.42 0.77
C ARG A 278 8.31 3.51 1.75
N PHE A 279 7.67 4.12 2.74
CA PHE A 279 6.75 3.44 3.63
C PHE A 279 5.46 3.14 2.85
N ILE A 280 5.20 1.85 2.67
CA ILE A 280 3.99 1.29 2.06
C ILE A 280 3.10 0.72 3.16
N GLY A 281 3.70 -0.01 4.11
CA GLY A 281 2.95 -0.85 5.03
C GLY A 281 3.72 -1.21 6.31
N LEU A 282 3.00 -1.50 7.40
CA LEU A 282 3.55 -1.99 8.67
C LEU A 282 4.24 -3.34 8.47
N GLY A 283 3.79 -4.14 7.52
CA GLY A 283 4.43 -5.39 7.11
C GLY A 283 5.86 -5.24 6.58
N GLN A 284 6.31 -4.03 6.25
CA GLN A 284 7.71 -3.76 5.90
C GLN A 284 8.60 -3.55 7.13
N LEU A 285 8.00 -3.38 8.31
CA LEU A 285 8.72 -3.00 9.51
C LEU A 285 9.32 -4.23 10.22
N PRO A 286 10.59 -4.16 10.61
CA PRO A 286 11.22 -5.23 11.38
C PRO A 286 10.66 -5.26 12.81
N PRO A 287 10.77 -6.39 13.55
CA PRO A 287 10.24 -6.52 14.91
C PRO A 287 10.63 -5.40 15.89
N PRO A 288 11.89 -4.89 15.92
CA PRO A 288 12.25 -3.75 16.77
C PRO A 288 11.45 -2.47 16.47
N ALA A 289 11.10 -2.25 15.20
CA ALA A 289 10.27 -1.11 14.82
C ALA A 289 8.81 -1.28 15.30
N LEU A 290 8.23 -2.48 15.16
CA LEU A 290 6.90 -2.78 15.72
C LEU A 290 6.87 -2.61 17.25
N ARG A 291 7.94 -3.06 17.94
CA ARG A 291 8.09 -2.85 19.38
C ARG A 291 8.19 -1.36 19.73
N LEU A 292 8.91 -0.58 18.94
CA LEU A 292 9.05 0.87 19.16
C LEU A 292 7.70 1.61 18.98
N LEU A 293 6.93 1.24 17.96
CA LEU A 293 5.58 1.79 17.73
C LEU A 293 4.64 1.55 18.90
N TRP A 294 4.99 0.61 19.80
CA TRP A 294 4.17 0.34 20.97
C TRP A 294 4.03 1.59 21.84
N ALA A 295 5.06 2.42 21.98
CA ALA A 295 4.98 3.64 22.79
C ALA A 295 4.05 4.71 22.21
N GLU A 296 3.61 4.58 20.95
CA GLU A 296 2.88 5.62 20.23
C GLU A 296 1.36 5.43 20.21
N ARG A 297 0.80 4.38 20.84
CA ARG A 297 -0.66 4.28 20.84
C ARG A 297 -1.30 5.42 21.58
N ARG A 298 -2.50 5.72 21.11
CA ARG A 298 -3.42 6.64 21.76
C ARG A 298 -4.75 5.94 22.01
N PRO A 299 -5.51 6.33 23.03
CA PRO A 299 -6.88 5.88 23.22
C PRO A 299 -7.74 6.18 21.99
N VAL A 300 -8.65 5.27 21.65
CA VAL A 300 -9.73 5.56 20.69
C VAL A 300 -10.77 6.43 21.39
N THR A 301 -11.11 7.57 20.79
CA THR A 301 -12.10 8.50 21.37
C THR A 301 -13.50 8.25 20.81
N ARG A 302 -14.53 8.80 21.48
CA ARG A 302 -15.90 8.77 20.97
C ARG A 302 -16.04 9.46 19.60
N ASP A 303 -15.29 10.53 19.37
CA ASP A 303 -15.28 11.22 18.07
C ASP A 303 -14.69 10.35 16.96
N MET A 304 -13.66 9.55 17.25
CA MET A 304 -13.14 8.55 16.30
C MET A 304 -14.19 7.50 15.98
N LEU A 305 -14.90 6.99 16.99
CA LEU A 305 -16.01 6.03 16.82
C LEU A 305 -17.12 6.62 15.93
N GLY A 306 -17.54 7.86 16.20
CA GLY A 306 -18.54 8.56 15.41
C GLY A 306 -18.12 8.77 13.96
N LEU A 307 -16.87 9.17 13.72
CA LEU A 307 -16.33 9.29 12.36
C LEU A 307 -16.30 7.94 11.65
N GLY A 308 -15.83 6.88 12.31
CA GLY A 308 -15.82 5.53 11.73
C GLY A 308 -17.21 5.02 11.36
N GLN A 309 -18.20 5.26 12.22
CA GLN A 309 -19.61 4.95 11.94
C GLN A 309 -20.15 5.72 10.73
N ALA A 310 -19.88 7.02 10.64
CA ALA A 310 -20.30 7.84 9.51
C ALA A 310 -19.68 7.37 8.18
N VAL A 311 -18.38 7.07 8.17
CA VAL A 311 -17.69 6.54 6.99
C VAL A 311 -18.23 5.16 6.60
N TRP A 312 -18.41 4.25 7.56
CA TRP A 312 -18.94 2.92 7.30
C TRP A 312 -20.38 2.95 6.77
N ALA A 313 -21.22 3.86 7.26
CA ALA A 313 -22.56 4.07 6.71
C ALA A 313 -22.49 4.61 5.28
N ALA A 314 -21.73 5.68 5.05
CA ALA A 314 -21.62 6.33 3.74
C ALA A 314 -21.02 5.42 2.67
N LEU A 315 -20.01 4.60 3.00
CA LEU A 315 -19.38 3.63 2.08
C LEU A 315 -20.39 2.67 1.44
N ARG A 316 -21.44 2.31 2.18
CA ARG A 316 -22.43 1.31 1.78
C ARG A 316 -23.58 1.91 0.96
N ARG A 317 -23.71 3.24 0.92
CA ARG A 317 -24.79 3.90 0.19
C ARG A 317 -24.53 3.85 -1.33
N PRO A 318 -25.59 3.72 -2.15
CA PRO A 318 -25.48 3.85 -3.61
C PRO A 318 -25.14 5.28 -4.06
N ASP A 319 -25.38 6.26 -3.19
CA ASP A 319 -25.04 7.66 -3.40
C ASP A 319 -23.74 8.00 -2.65
N PRO A 320 -22.64 8.34 -3.35
CA PRO A 320 -21.35 8.61 -2.73
C PRO A 320 -21.22 10.02 -2.15
N ARG A 321 -22.24 10.89 -2.24
CA ARG A 321 -22.12 12.29 -1.80
C ARG A 321 -21.79 12.44 -0.33
N ASP A 322 -22.33 11.59 0.54
CA ASP A 322 -22.00 11.60 1.97
C ASP A 322 -20.52 11.25 2.18
N LEU A 323 -20.03 10.22 1.48
CA LEU A 323 -18.63 9.80 1.56
C LEU A 323 -17.70 10.88 1.02
N ALA A 324 -18.08 11.54 -0.09
CA ALA A 324 -17.37 12.66 -0.68
C ALA A 324 -17.35 13.89 0.23
N ALA A 325 -18.44 14.18 0.95
CA ALA A 325 -18.50 15.27 1.91
C ALA A 325 -17.52 15.06 3.08
N ILE A 326 -17.42 13.81 3.59
CA ILE A 326 -16.42 13.46 4.60
C ILE A 326 -15.00 13.60 4.02
N ALA A 327 -14.79 13.11 2.79
CA ALA A 327 -13.51 13.18 2.10
C ALA A 327 -13.04 14.62 1.82
N ALA A 328 -13.96 15.57 1.61
CA ALA A 328 -13.64 16.99 1.43
C ALA A 328 -13.28 17.71 2.75
N GLY A 329 -13.64 17.12 3.90
CA GLY A 329 -13.31 17.64 5.22
C GLY A 329 -11.86 17.34 5.67
N SER A 330 -11.53 17.75 6.90
CA SER A 330 -10.18 17.62 7.48
C SER A 330 -9.99 16.44 8.45
N THR A 331 -11.07 15.72 8.80
CA THR A 331 -11.09 14.56 9.72
C THR A 331 -10.02 14.60 10.84
N PRO A 332 -9.96 15.63 11.70
CA PRO A 332 -8.81 15.90 12.56
C PRO A 332 -8.52 14.80 13.60
N VAL A 333 -9.54 14.03 14.00
CA VAL A 333 -9.38 12.89 14.92
C VAL A 333 -8.72 11.68 14.25
N LEU A 334 -8.90 11.53 12.93
CA LEU A 334 -8.25 10.53 12.08
C LEU A 334 -7.71 11.23 10.81
N PRO A 335 -6.57 11.94 10.90
CA PRO A 335 -6.09 12.81 9.83
C PRO A 335 -5.87 12.12 8.47
N GLN A 336 -5.60 10.81 8.50
CA GLN A 336 -5.40 9.98 7.31
C GLN A 336 -6.72 9.60 6.60
N MET A 337 -7.86 9.71 7.27
CA MET A 337 -9.15 9.27 6.74
C MET A 337 -9.56 10.05 5.49
N ALA A 338 -9.62 11.39 5.55
CA ALA A 338 -10.05 12.19 4.40
C ALA A 338 -9.16 12.00 3.15
N PRO A 339 -7.81 12.05 3.22
CA PRO A 339 -6.95 11.70 2.10
C PRO A 339 -7.20 10.29 1.53
N ALA A 340 -7.38 9.29 2.40
CA ALA A 340 -7.68 7.93 1.98
C ALA A 340 -9.04 7.83 1.26
N LEU A 341 -10.06 8.53 1.74
CA LEU A 341 -11.37 8.57 1.10
C LEU A 341 -11.32 9.27 -0.27
N ARG A 342 -10.55 10.35 -0.41
CA ARG A 342 -10.34 11.00 -1.72
C ARG A 342 -9.65 10.07 -2.70
N ARG A 343 -8.59 9.37 -2.25
CA ARG A 343 -7.92 8.35 -3.07
C ARG A 343 -8.88 7.21 -3.45
N TYR A 344 -9.72 6.75 -2.54
CA TYR A 344 -10.74 5.74 -2.80
C TYR A 344 -11.75 6.23 -3.84
N LEU A 345 -12.31 7.43 -3.67
CA LEU A 345 -13.29 8.03 -4.61
C LEU A 345 -12.70 8.24 -6.01
N ALA A 346 -11.38 8.40 -6.13
CA ALA A 346 -10.69 8.45 -7.42
C ALA A 346 -10.73 7.12 -8.20
N GLU A 347 -11.24 6.02 -7.61
CA GLU A 347 -11.54 4.78 -8.34
C GLU A 347 -12.91 4.80 -9.04
N LEU A 348 -13.75 5.82 -8.80
CA LEU A 348 -14.89 6.09 -9.67
C LEU A 348 -14.39 6.51 -11.07
N PRO A 349 -15.17 6.29 -12.13
CA PRO A 349 -14.82 6.75 -13.48
C PRO A 349 -14.48 8.25 -13.49
N GLY A 350 -13.34 8.62 -14.04
CA GLY A 350 -12.93 10.02 -14.16
C GLY A 350 -13.90 10.81 -15.06
N LEU A 351 -14.17 12.07 -14.70
CA LEU A 351 -15.08 12.91 -15.48
C LEU A 351 -14.63 13.08 -16.94
N GLY A 352 -13.33 13.21 -17.19
CA GLY A 352 -12.79 13.50 -18.52
C GLY A 352 -12.59 12.31 -19.46
N ASP A 353 -12.35 11.11 -18.94
CA ASP A 353 -12.02 9.94 -19.77
C ASP A 353 -12.59 8.60 -19.27
N GLY A 354 -13.39 8.60 -18.20
CA GLY A 354 -14.02 7.40 -17.66
C GLY A 354 -13.09 6.42 -16.95
N LEU A 355 -11.77 6.64 -16.90
CA LEU A 355 -10.85 5.75 -16.21
C LEU A 355 -10.88 5.98 -14.69
N SER A 356 -10.76 4.89 -13.92
CA SER A 356 -10.33 4.96 -12.53
C SER A 356 -8.91 5.55 -12.43
N LEU A 357 -8.49 6.01 -11.24
CA LEU A 357 -7.12 6.46 -11.05
C LEU A 357 -6.12 5.32 -11.28
N THR A 358 -6.35 4.14 -10.71
CA THR A 358 -5.49 2.96 -10.93
C THR A 358 -5.40 2.58 -12.40
N GLU A 359 -6.53 2.58 -13.13
CA GLU A 359 -6.54 2.27 -14.56
C GLU A 359 -5.72 3.31 -15.35
N ARG A 360 -5.88 4.60 -15.07
CA ARG A 360 -5.11 5.66 -15.74
C ARG A 360 -3.60 5.51 -15.51
N LEU A 361 -3.18 5.39 -14.25
CA LEU A 361 -1.76 5.24 -13.92
C LEU A 361 -1.17 3.99 -14.58
N THR A 362 -1.96 2.93 -14.70
CA THR A 362 -1.58 1.72 -15.43
C THR A 362 -1.36 1.97 -16.92
N LEU A 363 -2.31 2.64 -17.59
CA LEU A 363 -2.19 2.96 -19.02
C LEU A 363 -1.00 3.90 -19.29
N GLU A 364 -0.77 4.90 -18.44
CA GLU A 364 0.38 5.81 -18.53
C GLU A 364 1.70 5.04 -18.44
N MET A 365 1.86 4.16 -17.44
CA MET A 365 3.07 3.36 -17.28
C MET A 365 3.34 2.41 -18.46
N ILE A 366 2.29 1.90 -19.11
CA ILE A 366 2.43 1.08 -20.33
C ILE A 366 2.85 1.96 -21.51
N ALA A 367 2.25 3.15 -21.64
CA ALA A 367 2.53 4.09 -22.75
C ALA A 367 3.97 4.59 -22.77
N GLU A 368 4.64 4.66 -21.62
CA GLU A 368 6.05 5.04 -21.51
C GLU A 368 7.03 4.03 -22.13
N ALA A 369 6.61 2.79 -22.37
CA ALA A 369 7.46 1.72 -22.90
C ALA A 369 6.84 1.05 -24.14
N PRO A 370 6.62 1.78 -25.25
CA PRO A 370 5.90 1.29 -26.42
C PRO A 370 6.57 0.08 -27.09
N ASP A 371 7.91 0.05 -27.08
CA ASP A 371 8.70 -1.01 -27.72
C ASP A 371 8.99 -2.21 -26.79
N ALA A 372 8.66 -2.10 -25.50
CA ALA A 372 8.93 -3.14 -24.51
C ALA A 372 7.85 -3.16 -23.42
N PRO A 373 6.65 -3.69 -23.72
CA PRO A 373 5.53 -3.69 -22.78
C PRO A 373 5.91 -4.38 -21.46
N PRO A 374 5.57 -3.77 -20.30
CA PRO A 374 5.93 -4.32 -19.00
C PRO A 374 5.07 -5.52 -18.63
N THR A 375 5.57 -6.34 -17.69
CA THR A 375 4.75 -7.38 -17.08
C THR A 375 3.83 -6.82 -16.01
N ALA A 376 2.72 -7.52 -15.71
CA ALA A 376 1.79 -7.15 -14.65
C ALA A 376 2.49 -6.94 -13.29
N GLY A 377 3.43 -7.82 -12.92
CA GLY A 377 4.22 -7.68 -11.68
C GLY A 377 5.14 -6.46 -11.68
N ARG A 378 5.70 -6.08 -12.83
CA ARG A 378 6.49 -4.83 -12.94
C ARG A 378 5.62 -3.60 -12.81
N LEU A 379 4.45 -3.60 -13.45
CA LEU A 379 3.47 -2.52 -13.31
C LEU A 379 3.01 -2.39 -11.86
N PHE A 380 2.63 -3.49 -11.21
CA PHE A 380 2.24 -3.49 -9.80
C PHE A 380 3.36 -2.95 -8.90
N GLY A 381 4.58 -3.45 -9.07
CA GLY A 381 5.72 -3.00 -8.29
C GLY A 381 6.03 -1.51 -8.46
N ARG A 382 5.88 -0.97 -9.67
CA ARG A 382 6.06 0.46 -9.95
C ARG A 382 4.89 1.29 -9.40
N LEU A 383 3.65 0.83 -9.59
CA LEU A 383 2.45 1.47 -9.05
C LEU A 383 2.60 1.70 -7.54
N MET A 384 2.94 0.64 -6.81
CA MET A 384 3.04 0.69 -5.35
C MET A 384 4.22 1.54 -4.86
N ARG A 385 5.38 1.46 -5.52
CA ARG A 385 6.60 2.12 -5.00
C ARG A 385 6.79 3.54 -5.49
N GLU A 386 6.31 3.87 -6.68
CA GLU A 386 6.73 5.07 -7.40
C GLU A 386 5.57 5.93 -7.87
N THR A 387 4.52 5.32 -8.43
CA THR A 387 3.51 6.05 -9.21
C THR A 387 2.28 6.47 -8.41
N ASP A 388 1.66 5.55 -7.66
CA ASP A 388 0.47 5.88 -6.88
C ASP A 388 0.84 6.83 -5.73
N PRO A 389 0.17 7.97 -5.55
CA PRO A 389 0.45 8.87 -4.43
C PRO A 389 0.10 8.25 -3.07
N LEU A 390 -0.90 7.36 -3.01
CA LEU A 390 -1.37 6.70 -1.79
C LEU A 390 -1.73 5.23 -2.10
N PRO A 391 -0.71 4.35 -2.25
CA PRO A 391 -0.89 2.98 -2.68
C PRO A 391 -1.65 2.14 -1.64
N TRP A 392 -2.62 1.35 -2.09
CA TRP A 392 -3.56 0.63 -1.22
C TRP A 392 -3.89 -0.79 -1.71
N LEU A 393 -3.40 -1.17 -2.90
CA LEU A 393 -3.76 -2.41 -3.56
C LEU A 393 -2.87 -3.57 -3.10
N GLY A 394 -3.50 -4.70 -2.80
CA GLY A 394 -2.84 -6.00 -2.88
C GLY A 394 -2.59 -6.42 -4.32
N ASP A 395 -1.65 -7.33 -4.52
CA ASP A 395 -1.27 -7.86 -5.83
C ASP A 395 -2.46 -8.53 -6.56
N ALA A 396 -3.25 -9.33 -5.85
CA ALA A 396 -4.45 -9.98 -6.38
C ALA A 396 -5.55 -8.98 -6.76
N MET A 397 -5.67 -7.86 -6.05
CA MET A 397 -6.63 -6.80 -6.39
C MET A 397 -6.23 -6.13 -7.70
N TYR A 398 -4.93 -5.84 -7.86
CA TYR A 398 -4.41 -5.27 -9.09
C TYR A 398 -4.57 -6.23 -10.29
N LEU A 399 -4.29 -7.52 -10.12
CA LEU A 399 -4.54 -8.53 -11.16
C LEU A 399 -6.03 -8.60 -11.54
N ALA A 400 -6.94 -8.48 -10.58
CA ALA A 400 -8.37 -8.44 -10.85
C ALA A 400 -8.79 -7.21 -11.67
N ILE A 401 -8.20 -6.04 -11.38
CA ILE A 401 -8.43 -4.81 -12.17
C ILE A 401 -7.92 -5.01 -13.60
N LEU A 402 -6.70 -5.51 -13.78
CA LEU A 402 -6.17 -5.82 -15.11
C LEU A 402 -7.06 -6.79 -15.87
N HIS A 403 -7.54 -7.84 -15.20
CA HIS A 403 -8.47 -8.79 -15.81
C HIS A 403 -9.79 -8.12 -16.22
N GLN A 404 -10.38 -7.27 -15.38
CA GLN A 404 -11.60 -6.53 -15.72
C GLN A 404 -11.42 -5.64 -16.95
N MET A 405 -10.27 -4.97 -17.08
CA MET A 405 -9.96 -4.14 -18.24
C MET A 405 -9.88 -4.93 -19.56
N THR A 406 -9.59 -6.24 -19.51
CA THR A 406 -9.61 -7.11 -20.69
C THR A 406 -11.01 -7.63 -21.05
N GLN A 407 -12.00 -7.50 -20.16
CA GLN A 407 -13.36 -7.99 -20.37
C GLN A 407 -14.29 -6.96 -21.05
N ALA A 408 -13.80 -5.76 -21.36
CA ALA A 408 -14.59 -4.77 -22.08
C ALA A 408 -14.85 -5.23 -23.53
N GLY A 409 -15.93 -4.74 -24.15
CA GLY A 409 -16.25 -5.03 -25.55
C GLY A 409 -15.14 -4.58 -26.53
N ASP A 410 -14.46 -3.47 -26.22
CA ASP A 410 -13.27 -2.99 -26.92
C ASP A 410 -12.13 -2.72 -25.92
N PRO A 411 -11.38 -3.74 -25.48
CA PRO A 411 -10.46 -3.66 -24.35
C PRO A 411 -9.41 -2.57 -24.47
N ALA A 412 -9.15 -1.83 -23.37
CA ALA A 412 -8.08 -0.83 -23.32
C ALA A 412 -6.67 -1.46 -23.26
N ILE A 413 -6.58 -2.70 -22.76
CA ILE A 413 -5.34 -3.46 -22.66
C ILE A 413 -5.53 -4.89 -23.16
N ARG A 414 -4.42 -5.52 -23.51
CA ARG A 414 -4.34 -6.96 -23.78
C ARG A 414 -3.23 -7.62 -22.96
N LEU A 415 -3.45 -8.86 -22.56
CA LEU A 415 -2.42 -9.73 -21.99
C LEU A 415 -1.85 -10.58 -23.13
N ILE A 416 -0.54 -10.49 -23.38
CA ILE A 416 0.10 -11.13 -24.54
C ILE A 416 0.62 -12.53 -24.18
N ASP A 417 1.51 -12.59 -23.19
CA ASP A 417 2.21 -13.82 -22.81
C ASP A 417 2.16 -13.95 -21.29
N ALA A 418 1.65 -15.06 -20.76
CA ALA A 418 1.73 -15.42 -19.34
C ALA A 418 2.55 -16.71 -19.19
N PRO A 419 3.89 -16.61 -19.15
CA PRO A 419 4.77 -17.79 -19.03
C PRO A 419 4.35 -18.66 -17.86
N ASP A 420 4.24 -19.96 -18.10
CA ASP A 420 3.86 -20.97 -17.09
C ASP A 420 2.48 -20.75 -16.45
N GLY A 421 1.63 -19.92 -17.07
CA GLY A 421 0.34 -19.51 -16.52
C GLY A 421 0.45 -18.50 -15.38
N ASP A 422 1.64 -17.94 -15.14
CA ASP A 422 1.87 -16.96 -14.06
C ASP A 422 1.31 -15.58 -14.44
N PRO A 423 0.25 -15.11 -13.77
CA PRO A 423 -0.37 -13.81 -14.07
C PRO A 423 0.57 -12.63 -13.79
N TYR A 424 1.57 -12.76 -12.92
CA TYR A 424 2.53 -11.68 -12.64
C TYR A 424 3.54 -11.49 -13.76
N ARG A 425 3.82 -12.56 -14.50
CA ARG A 425 4.70 -12.55 -15.68
C ARG A 425 3.95 -12.22 -16.96
N ALA A 426 2.63 -12.04 -16.88
CA ALA A 426 1.80 -11.62 -17.99
C ALA A 426 2.29 -10.27 -18.58
N THR A 427 2.69 -10.25 -19.85
CA THR A 427 3.01 -9.00 -20.56
C THR A 427 1.73 -8.23 -20.86
N VAL A 428 1.68 -6.95 -20.45
CA VAL A 428 0.49 -6.09 -20.60
C VAL A 428 0.77 -5.00 -21.63
N ALA A 429 -0.07 -4.91 -22.65
CA ALA A 429 0.09 -3.94 -23.73
C ALA A 429 -1.17 -3.11 -23.99
N LEU A 430 -0.99 -1.85 -24.39
CA LEU A 430 -2.05 -0.95 -24.82
C LEU A 430 -2.62 -1.37 -26.18
N THR A 431 -3.94 -1.34 -26.29
CA THR A 431 -4.65 -1.40 -27.57
C THR A 431 -4.79 0.00 -28.18
N ASP A 432 -5.32 0.09 -29.41
CA ASP A 432 -5.68 1.39 -30.00
C ASP A 432 -6.80 2.09 -29.21
N ALA A 433 -7.76 1.32 -28.68
CA ALA A 433 -8.79 1.82 -27.78
C ALA A 433 -8.18 2.41 -26.50
N GLY A 434 -7.23 1.70 -25.86
CA GLY A 434 -6.52 2.20 -24.68
C GLY A 434 -5.75 3.49 -24.96
N ARG A 435 -5.09 3.60 -26.13
CA ARG A 435 -4.44 4.84 -26.56
C ARG A 435 -5.45 5.98 -26.79
N ALA A 436 -6.61 5.68 -27.35
CA ALA A 436 -7.65 6.68 -27.56
C ALA A 436 -8.23 7.20 -26.24
N VAL A 437 -8.49 6.30 -25.28
CA VAL A 437 -8.96 6.68 -23.94
C VAL A 437 -7.91 7.51 -23.20
N LEU A 438 -6.66 7.05 -23.16
CA LEU A 438 -5.58 7.75 -22.46
C LEU A 438 -5.36 9.18 -23.00
N THR A 439 -5.63 9.41 -24.28
CA THR A 439 -5.52 10.74 -24.93
C THR A 439 -6.82 11.56 -24.87
N GLY A 440 -7.85 11.08 -24.16
CA GLY A 440 -9.15 11.75 -24.03
C GLY A 440 -9.99 11.76 -25.30
N ARG A 441 -9.61 10.97 -26.32
CA ARG A 441 -10.37 10.85 -27.58
C ARG A 441 -11.58 9.92 -27.45
N ARG A 442 -11.59 9.05 -26.44
CA ARG A 442 -12.70 8.16 -26.10
C ARG A 442 -12.89 8.12 -24.60
N ASP A 443 -14.12 7.87 -24.19
CA ASP A 443 -14.45 7.59 -22.80
C ASP A 443 -14.26 6.09 -22.52
N ALA A 444 -13.65 5.72 -21.40
CA ALA A 444 -13.43 4.33 -21.03
C ALA A 444 -14.73 3.53 -20.91
N LEU A 445 -15.83 4.16 -20.51
CA LEU A 445 -17.12 3.48 -20.41
C LEU A 445 -17.75 3.22 -21.79
N SER A 446 -17.35 3.97 -22.83
CA SER A 446 -17.75 3.67 -24.23
C SER A 446 -17.12 2.37 -24.76
N LEU A 447 -16.12 1.82 -24.06
CA LEU A 447 -15.52 0.53 -24.38
C LEU A 447 -16.40 -0.67 -23.97
N ALA A 448 -17.57 -0.40 -23.38
CA ALA A 448 -18.48 -1.39 -22.82
C ALA A 448 -17.81 -2.33 -21.78
N PRO A 449 -17.16 -1.80 -20.73
CA PRO A 449 -16.67 -2.64 -19.63
C PRO A 449 -17.85 -3.28 -18.88
N PRO A 450 -17.66 -4.46 -18.25
CA PRO A 450 -18.69 -5.05 -17.40
C PRO A 450 -19.06 -4.12 -16.22
N PRO A 451 -20.32 -4.11 -15.76
CA PRO A 451 -20.69 -3.36 -14.57
C PRO A 451 -19.86 -3.79 -13.35
N ARG A 452 -19.46 -2.82 -12.53
CA ARG A 452 -18.71 -3.06 -11.29
C ARG A 452 -19.29 -2.26 -10.14
N GLN A 453 -18.98 -2.68 -8.92
CA GLN A 453 -19.37 -1.96 -7.72
C GLN A 453 -18.15 -1.46 -6.95
N GLN A 454 -18.32 -0.29 -6.35
CA GLN A 454 -17.35 0.32 -5.44
C GLN A 454 -18.09 0.72 -4.17
N GLY A 455 -17.98 -0.09 -3.13
CA GLY A 455 -18.81 0.08 -1.94
C GLY A 455 -20.27 -0.16 -2.30
N GLY A 456 -21.15 0.77 -1.93
CA GLY A 456 -22.55 0.78 -2.34
C GLY A 456 -22.79 1.25 -3.77
N VAL A 457 -21.82 1.91 -4.40
CA VAL A 457 -22.00 2.56 -5.71
C VAL A 457 -21.92 1.54 -6.83
N LEU A 458 -22.97 1.45 -7.65
CA LEU A 458 -22.96 0.70 -8.91
C LEU A 458 -22.46 1.59 -10.05
N ILE A 459 -21.49 1.08 -10.81
CA ILE A 459 -20.97 1.69 -12.02
C ILE A 459 -21.40 0.79 -13.18
N ASP A 460 -22.36 1.27 -13.95
CA ASP A 460 -22.89 0.60 -15.13
C ASP A 460 -22.81 1.56 -16.33
N PRO A 461 -22.01 1.25 -17.37
CA PRO A 461 -21.90 2.09 -18.57
C PRO A 461 -23.23 2.35 -19.27
N ALA A 462 -24.20 1.43 -19.13
CA ALA A 462 -25.51 1.51 -19.77
C ALA A 462 -26.53 2.33 -18.97
N ALA A 463 -26.19 2.76 -17.74
CA ALA A 463 -27.09 3.49 -16.85
C ALA A 463 -26.47 4.82 -16.37
N ARG A 464 -27.30 5.59 -15.65
CA ARG A 464 -26.79 6.72 -14.86
C ARG A 464 -25.84 6.19 -13.79
N HIS A 465 -24.69 6.84 -13.66
CA HIS A 465 -23.63 6.44 -12.75
C HIS A 465 -22.92 7.66 -12.18
N TRP A 466 -22.04 7.43 -11.20
CA TRP A 466 -21.24 8.47 -10.58
C TRP A 466 -19.85 8.54 -11.19
N ARG A 467 -19.35 9.76 -11.36
CA ARG A 467 -18.00 10.06 -11.82
C ARG A 467 -17.24 10.89 -10.80
N TRP A 468 -15.92 10.86 -10.88
CA TRP A 468 -15.03 11.67 -10.07
C TRP A 468 -14.40 12.79 -10.90
N ASP A 469 -14.68 14.02 -10.50
CA ASP A 469 -14.01 15.23 -10.97
C ASP A 469 -12.70 15.37 -10.18
N ARG A 470 -11.58 15.05 -10.82
CA ARG A 470 -10.26 14.98 -10.18
C ARG A 470 -9.72 16.36 -9.80
N ASP A 471 -10.05 17.38 -10.59
CA ASP A 471 -9.55 18.74 -10.39
C ASP A 471 -10.29 19.44 -9.26
N ALA A 472 -11.62 19.23 -9.18
CA ALA A 472 -12.45 19.77 -8.12
C ALA A 472 -12.62 18.83 -6.91
N GLU A 473 -12.01 17.64 -6.94
CA GLU A 473 -12.13 16.58 -5.93
C GLU A 473 -13.58 16.32 -5.45
N ARG A 474 -14.50 16.12 -6.40
CA ARG A 474 -15.93 15.92 -6.10
C ARG A 474 -16.58 14.86 -6.97
N VAL A 475 -17.68 14.30 -6.46
CA VAL A 475 -18.54 13.39 -7.22
C VAL A 475 -19.52 14.16 -8.11
N VAL A 476 -19.76 13.65 -9.31
CA VAL A 476 -20.69 14.20 -10.29
C VAL A 476 -21.56 13.07 -10.82
N GLU A 477 -22.87 13.29 -10.88
CA GLU A 477 -23.78 12.35 -11.54
C GLU A 477 -23.67 12.51 -13.05
N ALA A 478 -23.50 11.40 -13.77
CA ALA A 478 -23.39 11.36 -15.22
C ALA A 478 -24.47 10.48 -15.85
N GLY A 479 -24.87 10.84 -17.08
CA GLY A 479 -25.70 9.98 -17.93
C GLY A 479 -24.94 8.74 -18.43
N PRO A 480 -25.61 7.85 -19.17
CA PRO A 480 -24.96 6.68 -19.78
C PRO A 480 -23.83 7.10 -20.72
N ALA A 481 -22.85 6.21 -20.92
CA ALA A 481 -21.76 6.45 -21.86
C ALA A 481 -22.31 6.55 -23.29
N ILE A 482 -22.03 7.65 -23.98
CA ILE A 482 -22.40 7.82 -25.39
C ILE A 482 -21.27 7.20 -26.22
N SER A 483 -21.63 6.31 -27.17
CA SER A 483 -20.69 5.63 -28.07
C SER A 483 -19.94 6.58 -28.99
#